data_AF-A0AAW7YA85-F1
#
_entry.id   AF-A0AAW7YA85-F1
#
_cell.length_a   1.000
_cell.length_b   1.000
_cell.length_c   1.000
_cell.angle_alpha   90.00
_cell.angle_beta   90.00
_cell.angle_gamma   90.00
#
_symmetry.space_group_name_H-M   'P 1'
#
loop_
_entity.id
_entity.type
_entity.pdbx_description
1 polymer ?
#
loop_
_entity_poly.entity_id
_entity_poly.type
_entity_poly.pdbx_seq_one_letter_code
_entity_poly.pdbx_strand_id
1 'polypeptide(L)'
;VAIHMAEGELICIKAKSVVLATGGAGRVYNCNTNGGIVTGDGMAMAFRHGVPLRDMEFVQYHPTGLPGTGILMTEGCRGEGGIMLNKNGYRYLQDYGMGPETPIGQPKNKYMELGPRDKVSQAFWHELQKGNTIKHPLGDVVHLDLRHLGKEYLHERLPFICELSKAYVNVDPAEEPIPIRPTVHYTMGGIETDKNNETRIKGLYAVGECSSVGLHGANRLGSNSLAELVVFGRLAGEGAAKRAAEF
;
A
#
# COMPACT_ATOMS: atom_id res chain seq x y z
N VAL A 1 19.02 -15.75 -16.07
CA VAL A 1 18.60 -15.89 -17.48
C VAL A 1 17.30 -15.11 -17.62
N ALA A 2 17.21 -14.21 -18.60
CA ALA A 2 15.99 -13.46 -18.90
C ALA A 2 15.17 -14.19 -19.98
N ILE A 3 13.87 -13.92 -20.06
CA ILE A 3 12.98 -14.49 -21.08
C ILE A 3 12.44 -13.36 -21.95
N HIS A 4 12.57 -13.48 -23.27
CA HIS A 4 11.91 -12.57 -24.20
C HIS A 4 10.42 -12.94 -24.29
N MET A 5 9.54 -12.15 -23.68
CA MET A 5 8.13 -12.55 -23.50
C MET A 5 7.37 -12.86 -24.79
N ALA A 6 7.68 -12.18 -25.90
CA ALA A 6 6.97 -12.40 -27.16
C ALA A 6 7.50 -13.62 -27.94
N GLU A 7 8.75 -14.03 -27.71
CA GLU A 7 9.43 -15.05 -28.53
C GLU A 7 9.77 -16.33 -27.73
N GLY A 8 9.75 -16.26 -26.40
CA GLY A 8 10.11 -17.36 -25.52
C GLY A 8 11.62 -17.63 -25.42
N GLU A 9 12.46 -16.84 -26.12
CA GLU A 9 13.92 -17.03 -26.10
C GLU A 9 14.51 -16.74 -24.72
N LEU A 10 15.46 -17.59 -24.32
CA LEU A 10 16.26 -17.41 -23.11
C LEU A 10 17.51 -16.58 -23.42
N ILE A 11 17.61 -15.40 -22.81
CA ILE A 11 18.70 -14.45 -23.05
C ILE A 11 19.58 -14.34 -21.80
N CYS A 12 20.91 -14.44 -22.00
CA CYS A 12 21.89 -14.11 -20.96
C CYS A 12 22.39 -12.68 -21.18
N ILE A 13 22.01 -11.77 -20.27
CA ILE A 13 22.53 -10.41 -20.24
C ILE A 13 23.69 -10.38 -19.26
N LYS A 14 24.91 -10.13 -19.75
CA LYS A 14 26.12 -10.01 -18.93
C LYS A 14 26.32 -8.55 -18.55
N ALA A 15 26.49 -8.29 -17.25
CA ALA A 15 26.83 -6.99 -16.72
C ALA A 15 27.80 -7.14 -15.55
N LYS A 16 28.65 -6.13 -15.36
CA LYS A 16 29.59 -6.06 -14.22
C LYS A 16 28.88 -5.69 -12.91
N SER A 17 27.75 -4.98 -13.00
CA SER A 17 26.86 -4.66 -11.90
C SER A 17 25.40 -4.82 -12.33
N VAL A 18 24.51 -5.20 -11.42
CA VAL A 18 23.07 -5.38 -11.63
C VAL A 18 22.30 -4.68 -10.51
N VAL A 19 21.24 -3.94 -10.84
CA VAL A 19 20.36 -3.28 -9.88
C VAL A 19 18.96 -3.91 -9.94
N LEU A 20 18.50 -4.49 -8.84
CA LEU A 20 17.13 -4.97 -8.70
C LEU A 20 16.22 -3.82 -8.27
N ALA A 21 15.16 -3.58 -9.03
CA ALA A 21 14.15 -2.54 -8.78
C ALA A 21 12.73 -3.07 -9.07
N THR A 22 12.41 -4.25 -8.55
CA THR A 22 11.23 -5.05 -8.99
C THR A 22 9.93 -4.77 -8.24
N GLY A 23 9.88 -3.69 -7.42
CA GLY A 23 8.73 -3.39 -6.56
C GLY A 23 8.55 -4.35 -5.38
N GLY A 24 7.46 -4.18 -4.64
CA GLY A 24 7.14 -4.98 -3.45
C GLY A 24 6.67 -6.41 -3.72
N ALA A 25 6.04 -7.01 -2.72
CA ALA A 25 5.53 -8.39 -2.75
C ALA A 25 4.03 -8.48 -2.42
N GLY A 26 3.25 -7.43 -2.71
CA GLY A 26 1.84 -7.34 -2.30
C GLY A 26 0.94 -8.46 -2.85
N ARG A 27 1.23 -9.01 -4.04
CA ARG A 27 0.39 -10.05 -4.67
C ARG A 27 0.43 -11.42 -4.02
N VAL A 28 1.25 -11.62 -2.98
CA VAL A 28 1.17 -12.81 -2.12
C VAL A 28 -0.11 -12.84 -1.27
N TYR A 29 -0.78 -11.68 -1.11
CA TYR A 29 -2.05 -11.56 -0.39
C TYR A 29 -3.23 -11.48 -1.35
N ASN A 30 -4.31 -12.19 -1.01
CA ASN A 30 -5.52 -12.24 -1.83
C ASN A 30 -6.14 -10.85 -2.07
N CYS A 31 -6.24 -10.04 -0.99
CA CYS A 31 -6.71 -8.66 -1.08
C CYS A 31 -5.53 -7.70 -0.89
N ASN A 32 -5.13 -7.02 -1.97
CA ASN A 32 -4.02 -6.08 -1.97
C ASN A 32 -4.30 -4.92 -2.95
N THR A 33 -3.64 -3.78 -2.73
CA THR A 33 -3.79 -2.59 -3.59
C THR A 33 -2.89 -2.60 -4.83
N ASN A 34 -1.96 -3.56 -4.92
CA ASN A 34 -0.87 -3.55 -5.88
C ASN A 34 -1.32 -4.10 -7.23
N GLY A 35 -0.70 -3.66 -8.33
CA GLY A 35 -0.93 -4.25 -9.65
C GLY A 35 -0.57 -5.74 -9.68
N GLY A 36 -1.13 -6.49 -10.64
CA GLY A 36 -0.87 -7.93 -10.79
C GLY A 36 0.60 -8.30 -10.97
N ILE A 37 1.44 -7.34 -11.37
CA ILE A 37 2.88 -7.47 -11.60
C ILE A 37 3.73 -7.50 -10.32
N VAL A 38 3.17 -7.15 -9.16
CA VAL A 38 3.94 -6.93 -7.92
C VAL A 38 4.05 -8.22 -7.11
N THR A 39 4.76 -9.20 -7.67
CA THR A 39 4.80 -10.61 -7.22
C THR A 39 6.03 -10.97 -6.37
N GLY A 40 6.95 -10.03 -6.14
CA GLY A 40 8.15 -10.28 -5.33
C GLY A 40 9.29 -11.02 -6.04
N ASP A 41 9.28 -11.07 -7.37
CA ASP A 41 10.22 -11.87 -8.17
C ASP A 41 11.69 -11.53 -7.89
N GLY A 42 12.04 -10.25 -7.77
CA GLY A 42 13.40 -9.82 -7.44
C GLY A 42 13.86 -10.30 -6.07
N MET A 43 12.98 -10.22 -5.07
CA MET A 43 13.24 -10.74 -3.73
C MET A 43 13.50 -12.25 -3.77
N ALA A 44 12.67 -13.00 -4.51
CA ALA A 44 12.84 -14.43 -4.68
C ALA A 44 14.14 -14.80 -5.40
N MET A 45 14.54 -14.04 -6.43
CA MET A 45 15.82 -14.22 -7.11
C MET A 45 17.00 -14.05 -6.14
N ALA A 46 17.04 -12.93 -5.41
CA ALA A 46 18.12 -12.66 -4.47
C ALA A 46 18.20 -13.72 -3.35
N PHE A 47 17.05 -14.10 -2.80
CA PHE A 47 16.95 -15.12 -1.74
C PHE A 47 17.48 -16.48 -2.18
N ARG A 48 17.14 -16.93 -3.39
CA ARG A 48 17.66 -18.19 -3.96
C ARG A 48 19.17 -18.20 -4.15
N HIS A 49 19.80 -17.02 -4.23
CA HIS A 49 21.25 -16.86 -4.29
C HIS A 49 21.90 -16.56 -2.93
N GLY A 50 21.17 -16.76 -1.82
CA GLY A 50 21.71 -16.63 -0.46
C GLY A 50 21.77 -15.20 0.08
N VAL A 51 21.19 -14.21 -0.61
CA VAL A 51 21.00 -12.87 -0.05
C VAL A 51 19.76 -12.90 0.86
N PRO A 52 19.87 -12.53 2.15
CA PRO A 52 18.71 -12.57 3.03
C PRO A 52 17.69 -11.49 2.64
N LEU A 53 16.44 -11.77 2.95
CA LEU A 53 15.39 -10.75 3.01
C LEU A 53 15.30 -10.26 4.46
N ARG A 54 15.25 -8.95 4.67
CA ARG A 54 15.17 -8.32 5.99
C ARG A 54 13.79 -7.72 6.21
N ASP A 55 13.26 -7.82 7.42
CA ASP A 55 12.03 -7.14 7.88
C ASP A 55 10.76 -7.53 7.10
N MET A 56 10.70 -8.75 6.54
CA MET A 56 9.59 -9.23 5.70
C MET A 56 8.26 -9.38 6.45
N GLU A 57 8.30 -9.49 7.78
CA GLU A 57 7.15 -9.54 8.67
C GLU A 57 6.40 -8.19 8.75
N PHE A 58 7.04 -7.09 8.37
CA PHE A 58 6.45 -5.76 8.42
C PHE A 58 5.74 -5.45 7.09
N VAL A 59 4.47 -5.85 7.02
CA VAL A 59 3.56 -5.58 5.90
C VAL A 59 2.50 -4.56 6.33
N GLN A 60 2.35 -3.51 5.51
CA GLN A 60 1.52 -2.38 5.82
C GLN A 60 0.14 -2.48 5.15
N TYR A 61 -0.91 -2.20 5.91
CA TYR A 61 -2.28 -2.12 5.41
C TYR A 61 -2.72 -0.68 5.17
N HIS A 62 -3.51 -0.48 4.11
CA HIS A 62 -4.32 0.71 3.89
C HIS A 62 -5.74 0.47 4.41
N PRO A 63 -6.35 1.38 5.19
CA PRO A 63 -7.58 1.11 5.93
C PRO A 63 -8.84 1.07 5.05
N THR A 64 -8.81 1.77 3.91
CA THR A 64 -9.97 1.97 3.04
C THR A 64 -9.71 1.41 1.65
N GLY A 65 -9.76 0.08 1.50
CA GLY A 65 -9.74 -0.62 0.22
C GLY A 65 -11.10 -1.24 -0.11
N LEU A 66 -11.47 -1.29 -1.39
CA LEU A 66 -12.69 -1.95 -1.85
C LEU A 66 -12.60 -3.47 -1.62
N PRO A 67 -13.68 -4.14 -1.17
CA PRO A 67 -13.67 -5.57 -0.94
C PRO A 67 -13.45 -6.35 -2.25
N GLY A 68 -12.78 -7.49 -2.16
CA GLY A 68 -12.41 -8.31 -3.32
C GLY A 68 -11.22 -7.76 -4.11
N THR A 69 -11.38 -6.60 -4.77
CA THR A 69 -10.35 -6.05 -5.67
C THR A 69 -9.16 -5.45 -4.93
N GLY A 70 -9.38 -4.94 -3.72
CA GLY A 70 -8.38 -4.20 -2.97
C GLY A 70 -8.09 -2.79 -3.50
N ILE A 71 -8.86 -2.31 -4.48
CA ILE A 71 -8.70 -0.96 -5.05
C ILE A 71 -8.77 0.07 -3.92
N LEU A 72 -7.79 0.98 -3.91
CA LEU A 72 -7.59 1.91 -2.82
C LEU A 72 -8.54 3.10 -2.94
N MET A 73 -9.27 3.39 -1.87
CA MET A 73 -9.99 4.65 -1.68
C MET A 73 -9.03 5.65 -1.04
N THR A 74 -8.75 6.75 -1.73
CA THR A 74 -7.72 7.72 -1.29
C THR A 74 -7.99 8.23 0.14
N GLU A 75 -6.93 8.50 0.89
CA GLU A 75 -7.03 9.19 2.19
C GLU A 75 -7.75 10.54 2.05
N GLY A 76 -7.69 11.16 0.87
CA GLY A 76 -8.47 12.34 0.54
C GLY A 76 -9.98 12.17 0.79
N CYS A 77 -10.55 10.97 0.67
CA CYS A 77 -11.97 10.76 0.99
C CYS A 77 -12.28 11.10 2.45
N ARG A 78 -11.39 10.72 3.37
CA ARG A 78 -11.49 11.04 4.81
C ARG A 78 -11.05 12.48 5.08
N GLY A 79 -10.05 12.97 4.35
CA GLY A 79 -9.57 14.35 4.44
C GLY A 79 -10.62 15.39 4.06
N GLU A 80 -11.46 15.07 3.09
CA GLU A 80 -12.58 15.90 2.63
C GLU A 80 -13.83 15.75 3.53
N GLY A 81 -13.78 14.93 4.59
CA GLY A 81 -14.86 14.81 5.58
C GLY A 81 -15.59 13.47 5.62
N GLY A 82 -15.22 12.51 4.76
CA GLY A 82 -15.82 11.17 4.76
C GLY A 82 -15.71 10.47 6.11
N ILE A 83 -16.80 9.84 6.54
CA ILE A 83 -16.91 9.20 7.87
C ILE A 83 -16.93 7.67 7.76
N MET A 84 -16.41 6.97 8.78
CA MET A 84 -16.38 5.50 8.80
C MET A 84 -17.44 4.93 9.74
N LEU A 85 -18.34 4.10 9.19
CA LEU A 85 -19.51 3.58 9.89
C LEU A 85 -19.50 2.04 9.95
N ASN A 86 -19.87 1.49 11.10
CA ASN A 86 -20.13 0.05 11.22
C ASN A 86 -21.57 -0.31 10.78
N LYS A 87 -22.00 -1.57 10.93
CA LYS A 87 -23.34 -2.04 10.52
C LYS A 87 -24.51 -1.28 11.16
N ASN A 88 -24.28 -0.64 12.31
CA ASN A 88 -25.30 0.11 13.05
C ASN A 88 -25.35 1.59 12.63
N GLY A 89 -24.57 2.01 11.63
CA GLY A 89 -24.42 3.42 11.26
C GLY A 89 -23.63 4.24 12.30
N TYR A 90 -22.86 3.58 13.16
CA TYR A 90 -22.10 4.23 14.23
C TYR A 90 -20.67 4.55 13.80
N ARG A 91 -20.21 5.78 14.11
CA ARG A 91 -18.82 6.23 13.91
C ARG A 91 -17.89 5.63 14.95
N TYR A 92 -17.57 4.37 14.76
CA TYR A 92 -16.91 3.51 15.74
C TYR A 92 -15.49 3.93 16.12
N LEU A 93 -14.82 4.77 15.32
CA LEU A 93 -13.42 5.17 15.58
C LEU A 93 -13.23 5.87 16.95
N GLN A 94 -14.27 6.49 17.49
CA GLN A 94 -14.22 7.14 18.81
C GLN A 94 -13.95 6.16 19.96
N ASP A 95 -14.29 4.88 19.79
CA ASP A 95 -14.10 3.84 20.82
C ASP A 95 -12.65 3.31 20.90
N TYR A 96 -11.79 3.72 19.96
CA TYR A 96 -10.45 3.14 19.77
C TYR A 96 -9.31 4.14 20.03
N GLY A 97 -9.55 5.12 20.91
CA GLY A 97 -8.53 6.06 21.35
C GLY A 97 -8.04 7.00 20.24
N MET A 98 -8.94 7.36 19.32
CA MET A 98 -8.73 8.36 18.24
C MET A 98 -9.41 9.70 18.55
N GLY A 99 -9.58 10.00 19.85
CA GLY A 99 -10.23 11.22 20.33
C GLY A 99 -11.75 11.19 20.21
N PRO A 100 -12.44 12.26 20.67
CA PRO A 100 -13.88 12.35 20.56
C PRO A 100 -14.33 12.50 19.11
N GLU A 101 -15.58 12.12 18.85
CA GLU A 101 -16.21 12.35 17.55
C GLU A 101 -16.15 13.84 17.15
N THR A 102 -15.69 14.11 15.92
CA THR A 102 -15.63 15.46 15.36
C THR A 102 -16.93 15.80 14.64
N PRO A 103 -17.35 17.07 14.54
CA PRO A 103 -18.52 17.45 13.77
C PRO A 103 -18.43 16.99 12.31
N ILE A 104 -19.57 16.61 11.72
CA ILE A 104 -19.66 16.20 10.31
C ILE A 104 -19.22 17.35 9.41
N GLY A 105 -18.42 17.05 8.38
CA GLY A 105 -17.83 18.04 7.48
C GLY A 105 -16.68 18.86 8.06
N GLN A 106 -16.26 18.61 9.31
CA GLN A 106 -15.15 19.31 9.97
C GLN A 106 -14.10 18.32 10.50
N PRO A 107 -13.42 17.56 9.62
CA PRO A 107 -12.43 16.58 10.04
C PRO A 107 -11.22 17.27 10.69
N LYS A 108 -10.64 16.62 11.71
CA LYS A 108 -9.47 17.13 12.43
C LYS A 108 -8.32 16.15 12.32
N ASN A 109 -7.17 16.61 11.83
CA ASN A 109 -5.97 15.77 11.71
C ASN A 109 -5.62 15.11 13.05
N LYS A 110 -5.30 13.81 13.03
CA LYS A 110 -5.00 12.92 14.16
C LYS A 110 -6.22 12.49 15.00
N TYR A 111 -7.43 12.84 14.60
CA TYR A 111 -8.67 12.44 15.26
C TYR A 111 -9.54 11.64 14.31
N MET A 112 -10.30 10.69 14.85
CA MET A 112 -11.32 9.90 14.13
C MET A 112 -10.80 9.35 12.79
N GLU A 113 -11.46 9.66 11.67
CA GLU A 113 -11.09 9.18 10.33
C GLU A 113 -9.71 9.69 9.86
N LEU A 114 -9.19 10.77 10.44
CA LEU A 114 -7.82 11.25 10.23
C LEU A 114 -6.86 10.85 11.36
N GLY A 115 -7.24 9.86 12.17
CA GLY A 115 -6.38 9.22 13.16
C GLY A 115 -5.20 8.48 12.54
N PRO A 116 -4.26 7.98 13.36
CA PRO A 116 -3.14 7.18 12.87
C PRO A 116 -3.64 6.00 12.03
N ARG A 117 -3.17 5.90 10.78
CA ARG A 117 -3.67 4.94 9.78
C ARG A 117 -3.66 3.48 10.28
N ASP A 118 -2.66 3.14 11.09
CA ASP A 118 -2.51 1.84 11.73
C ASP A 118 -3.66 1.55 12.72
N LYS A 119 -4.00 2.52 13.59
CA LYS A 119 -5.14 2.41 14.51
C LYS A 119 -6.49 2.34 13.79
N VAL A 120 -6.66 3.05 12.68
CA VAL A 120 -7.89 2.96 11.87
C VAL A 120 -8.07 1.54 11.31
N SER A 121 -6.98 0.90 10.87
CA SER A 121 -7.00 -0.49 10.38
C SER A 121 -7.27 -1.49 11.52
N GLN A 122 -6.67 -1.28 12.69
CA GLN A 122 -6.93 -2.10 13.90
C GLN A 122 -8.37 -1.96 14.39
N ALA A 123 -8.95 -0.76 14.34
CA ALA A 123 -10.33 -0.53 14.73
C ALA A 123 -11.31 -1.36 13.90
N PHE A 124 -11.08 -1.50 12.59
CA PHE A 124 -11.85 -2.43 11.76
C PHE A 124 -11.76 -3.88 12.27
N TRP A 125 -10.57 -4.35 12.61
CA TRP A 125 -10.38 -5.70 13.16
C TRP A 125 -11.18 -5.89 14.45
N HIS A 126 -11.17 -4.92 15.35
CA HIS A 126 -11.95 -4.99 16.58
C HIS A 126 -13.47 -4.97 16.32
N GLU A 127 -13.95 -4.17 15.36
CA GLU A 127 -15.36 -4.21 14.95
C GLU A 127 -15.74 -5.56 14.35
N LEU A 128 -14.85 -6.19 13.57
CA LEU A 128 -15.05 -7.54 13.06
C LEU A 128 -15.18 -8.56 14.20
N GLN A 129 -14.30 -8.51 15.21
CA GLN A 129 -14.36 -9.39 16.38
C GLN A 129 -15.64 -9.18 17.21
N LYS A 130 -16.14 -7.94 17.29
CA LYS A 130 -17.41 -7.60 17.94
C LYS A 130 -18.65 -8.00 17.10
N GLY A 131 -18.45 -8.48 15.86
CA GLY A 131 -19.54 -8.78 14.94
C GLY A 131 -20.27 -7.53 14.43
N ASN A 132 -19.62 -6.36 14.47
CA ASN A 132 -20.18 -5.07 14.04
C ASN A 132 -19.91 -4.74 12.57
N THR A 133 -19.18 -5.58 11.84
CA THR A 133 -19.02 -5.47 10.39
C THR A 133 -20.30 -5.84 9.64
N ILE A 134 -20.34 -5.43 8.38
CA ILE A 134 -21.39 -5.76 7.43
C ILE A 134 -20.91 -6.95 6.60
N LYS A 135 -21.77 -7.97 6.47
CA LYS A 135 -21.50 -9.12 5.61
C LYS A 135 -21.65 -8.70 4.15
N HIS A 136 -20.60 -8.93 3.38
CA HIS A 136 -20.56 -8.66 1.95
C HIS A 136 -19.99 -9.89 1.21
N PRO A 137 -20.44 -10.20 -0.02
CA PRO A 137 -20.03 -11.42 -0.74
C PRO A 137 -18.51 -11.57 -0.91
N LEU A 138 -17.78 -10.45 -0.92
CA LEU A 138 -16.33 -10.39 -1.10
C LEU A 138 -15.56 -10.19 0.23
N GLY A 139 -16.19 -10.52 1.37
CA GLY A 139 -15.63 -10.44 2.72
C GLY A 139 -16.27 -9.33 3.57
N ASP A 140 -16.12 -9.42 4.89
CA ASP A 140 -16.64 -8.41 5.83
C ASP A 140 -16.11 -7.01 5.53
N VAL A 141 -16.99 -6.01 5.66
CA VAL A 141 -16.72 -4.59 5.39
C VAL A 141 -17.29 -3.68 6.48
N VAL A 142 -16.83 -2.44 6.46
CA VAL A 142 -17.47 -1.27 7.06
C VAL A 142 -17.79 -0.29 5.94
N HIS A 143 -18.47 0.81 6.25
CA HIS A 143 -18.83 1.81 5.26
C HIS A 143 -17.95 3.06 5.37
N LEU A 144 -17.56 3.59 4.22
CA LEU A 144 -17.07 4.96 4.05
C LEU A 144 -18.22 5.79 3.49
N ASP A 145 -18.77 6.67 4.32
CA ASP A 145 -19.93 7.49 3.96
C ASP A 145 -19.49 8.90 3.53
N LEU A 146 -19.81 9.22 2.28
CA LEU A 146 -19.48 10.49 1.63
C LEU A 146 -20.73 11.33 1.29
N ARG A 147 -21.93 10.82 1.57
CA ARG A 147 -23.21 11.38 1.09
C ARG A 147 -23.42 12.82 1.54
N HIS A 148 -23.00 13.13 2.77
CA HIS A 148 -23.13 14.47 3.37
C HIS A 148 -22.29 15.54 2.67
N LEU A 149 -21.30 15.17 1.85
CA LEU A 149 -20.50 16.12 1.08
C LEU A 149 -21.28 16.72 -0.10
N GLY A 150 -22.30 16.00 -0.60
CA GLY A 150 -23.08 16.40 -1.76
C GLY A 150 -22.42 16.05 -3.09
N LYS A 151 -23.26 15.81 -4.10
CA LYS A 151 -22.86 15.30 -5.41
C LYS A 151 -21.91 16.25 -6.14
N GLU A 152 -22.21 17.54 -6.12
CA GLU A 152 -21.41 18.57 -6.79
C GLU A 152 -19.98 18.62 -6.22
N TYR A 153 -19.86 18.61 -4.90
CA TYR A 153 -18.57 18.61 -4.21
C TYR A 153 -17.76 17.35 -4.52
N LEU A 154 -18.42 16.19 -4.53
CA LEU A 154 -17.77 14.92 -4.86
C LEU A 154 -17.26 14.90 -6.31
N HIS A 155 -18.01 15.42 -7.26
CA HIS A 155 -17.56 15.51 -8.66
C HIS A 155 -16.45 16.55 -8.88
N GLU A 156 -16.39 17.59 -8.05
CA GLU A 156 -15.28 18.57 -8.10
C GLU A 156 -14.00 18.02 -7.47
N ARG A 157 -14.10 17.45 -6.25
CA ARG A 157 -12.95 17.13 -5.39
C ARG A 157 -12.50 15.68 -5.47
N LEU A 158 -13.44 14.75 -5.69
CA LEU A 158 -13.22 13.31 -5.67
C LEU A 158 -13.78 12.60 -6.94
N PRO A 159 -13.62 13.15 -8.17
CA PRO A 159 -14.28 12.61 -9.36
C PRO A 159 -13.92 11.15 -9.64
N PHE A 160 -12.63 10.81 -9.54
CA PHE A 160 -12.16 9.44 -9.75
C PHE A 160 -12.69 8.46 -8.70
N ILE A 161 -12.97 8.92 -7.48
CA ILE A 161 -13.54 8.06 -6.43
C ILE A 161 -14.99 7.69 -6.76
N CYS A 162 -15.76 8.64 -7.31
CA CYS A 162 -17.10 8.35 -7.82
C CYS A 162 -17.06 7.32 -8.95
N GLU A 163 -16.13 7.44 -9.89
CA GLU A 163 -15.97 6.49 -10.99
C GLU A 163 -15.55 5.09 -10.50
N LEU A 164 -14.55 5.01 -9.63
CA LEU A 164 -14.07 3.74 -9.07
C LEU A 164 -15.16 3.02 -8.27
N SER A 165 -15.88 3.74 -7.41
CA SER A 165 -16.96 3.16 -6.61
C SER A 165 -18.07 2.57 -7.50
N LYS A 166 -18.49 3.32 -8.53
CA LYS A 166 -19.50 2.84 -9.49
C LYS A 166 -19.01 1.63 -10.27
N ALA A 167 -17.77 1.66 -10.77
CA ALA A 167 -17.26 0.61 -11.63
C ALA A 167 -17.00 -0.72 -10.90
N TYR A 168 -16.52 -0.68 -9.66
CA TYR A 168 -16.02 -1.88 -8.99
C TYR A 168 -16.93 -2.41 -7.87
N VAL A 169 -17.79 -1.57 -7.31
CA VAL A 169 -18.74 -1.98 -6.26
C VAL A 169 -20.18 -1.53 -6.55
N ASN A 170 -20.44 -0.93 -7.71
CA ASN A 170 -21.77 -0.48 -8.15
C ASN A 170 -22.46 0.46 -7.14
N VAL A 171 -21.69 1.34 -6.51
CA VAL A 171 -22.19 2.32 -5.53
C VAL A 171 -21.93 3.72 -6.05
N ASP A 172 -22.96 4.57 -6.11
CA ASP A 172 -22.80 6.02 -6.23
C ASP A 172 -22.51 6.62 -4.84
N PRO A 173 -21.30 7.16 -4.57
CA PRO A 173 -20.94 7.66 -3.26
C PRO A 173 -21.78 8.83 -2.75
N ALA A 174 -22.50 9.53 -3.64
CA ALA A 174 -23.41 10.60 -3.28
C ALA A 174 -24.73 10.08 -2.66
N GLU A 175 -25.12 8.84 -3.00
CA GLU A 175 -26.41 8.26 -2.62
C GLU A 175 -26.28 7.16 -1.57
N GLU A 176 -25.20 6.36 -1.64
CA GLU A 176 -24.96 5.21 -0.77
C GLU A 176 -23.51 5.18 -0.25
N PRO A 177 -23.28 4.71 1.00
CA PRO A 177 -21.92 4.56 1.53
C PRO A 177 -21.13 3.46 0.80
N ILE A 178 -19.82 3.67 0.65
CA ILE A 178 -18.93 2.75 -0.07
C ILE A 178 -18.49 1.62 0.86
N PRO A 179 -18.62 0.33 0.47
CA PRO A 179 -18.09 -0.78 1.25
C PRO A 179 -16.55 -0.77 1.20
N ILE A 180 -15.92 -0.78 2.36
CA ILE A 180 -14.46 -0.73 2.51
C ILE A 180 -13.94 -1.69 3.59
N ARG A 181 -12.67 -2.06 3.46
CA ARG A 181 -11.92 -2.83 4.46
C ARG A 181 -10.41 -2.57 4.38
N PRO A 182 -9.66 -2.85 5.46
CA PRO A 182 -8.21 -2.86 5.40
C PRO A 182 -7.67 -3.85 4.36
N THR A 183 -6.69 -3.39 3.59
CA THR A 183 -6.11 -4.09 2.44
C THR A 183 -4.60 -3.96 2.44
N VAL A 184 -3.86 -5.02 2.10
CA VAL A 184 -2.38 -4.97 2.02
C VAL A 184 -1.94 -3.94 0.99
N HIS A 185 -0.93 -3.13 1.33
CA HIS A 185 -0.56 -1.97 0.54
C HIS A 185 0.93 -1.85 0.25
N TYR A 186 1.79 -2.05 1.26
CA TYR A 186 3.23 -1.82 1.12
C TYR A 186 4.03 -2.87 1.88
N THR A 187 5.14 -3.32 1.31
CA THR A 187 6.11 -4.22 1.98
C THR A 187 7.31 -3.39 2.45
N MET A 188 7.51 -3.26 3.77
CA MET A 188 8.69 -2.53 4.29
C MET A 188 9.97 -3.35 4.15
N GLY A 189 9.85 -4.67 4.33
CA GLY A 189 10.94 -5.60 4.11
C GLY A 189 11.30 -5.75 2.64
N GLY A 190 12.44 -6.39 2.41
CA GLY A 190 12.95 -6.66 1.07
C GLY A 190 14.36 -7.22 1.10
N ILE A 191 15.02 -7.18 -0.05
CA ILE A 191 16.41 -7.61 -0.21
C ILE A 191 17.31 -6.78 0.73
N GLU A 192 18.06 -7.44 1.61
CA GLU A 192 18.99 -6.75 2.50
C GLU A 192 20.09 -6.05 1.69
N THR A 193 20.27 -4.75 1.95
CA THR A 193 21.39 -3.97 1.42
C THR A 193 22.15 -3.26 2.52
N ASP A 194 23.39 -2.87 2.23
CA ASP A 194 24.12 -1.88 3.00
C ASP A 194 23.60 -0.45 2.73
N LYS A 195 24.26 0.54 3.35
CA LYS A 195 23.93 1.97 3.19
C LYS A 195 24.14 2.52 1.77
N ASN A 196 24.81 1.77 0.89
CA ASN A 196 25.08 2.12 -0.50
C ASN A 196 24.19 1.32 -1.47
N ASN A 197 23.15 0.65 -0.96
CA ASN A 197 22.26 -0.23 -1.72
C ASN A 197 22.91 -1.49 -2.29
N GLU A 198 24.14 -1.84 -1.88
CA GLU A 198 24.79 -3.07 -2.32
C GLU A 198 24.36 -4.24 -1.43
N THR A 199 24.05 -5.38 -2.04
CA THR A 199 23.73 -6.62 -1.33
C THR A 199 25.02 -7.31 -0.84
N ARG A 200 24.88 -8.48 -0.20
CA ARG A 200 26.02 -9.34 0.14
C ARG A 200 26.79 -9.83 -1.08
N ILE A 201 26.15 -9.89 -2.25
CA ILE A 201 26.79 -10.24 -3.52
C ILE A 201 27.37 -8.96 -4.11
N LYS A 202 28.70 -8.92 -4.28
CA LYS A 202 29.42 -7.77 -4.84
C LYS A 202 28.96 -7.50 -6.27
N GLY A 203 28.61 -6.26 -6.57
CA GLY A 203 28.04 -5.87 -7.87
C GLY A 203 26.52 -6.06 -8.00
N LEU A 204 25.84 -6.69 -7.04
CA LEU A 204 24.39 -6.77 -7.01
C LEU A 204 23.84 -5.73 -6.03
N TYR A 205 22.95 -4.88 -6.53
CA TYR A 205 22.27 -3.82 -5.79
C TYR A 205 20.77 -4.07 -5.75
N ALA A 206 20.08 -3.48 -4.78
CA ALA A 206 18.62 -3.45 -4.72
C ALA A 206 18.11 -2.08 -4.28
N VAL A 207 17.00 -1.63 -4.86
CA VAL A 207 16.43 -0.30 -4.59
C VAL A 207 14.90 -0.28 -4.72
N GLY A 208 14.29 0.69 -4.05
CA GLY A 208 12.85 0.85 -3.98
C GLY A 208 12.21 -0.23 -3.12
N GLU A 209 10.91 -0.47 -3.32
CA GLU A 209 10.12 -1.39 -2.48
C GLU A 209 10.60 -2.85 -2.50
N CYS A 210 11.45 -3.25 -3.45
CA CYS A 210 12.06 -4.59 -3.44
C CYS A 210 13.20 -4.74 -2.42
N SER A 211 13.67 -3.64 -1.84
CA SER A 211 14.87 -3.56 -1.01
C SER A 211 14.53 -3.21 0.43
N SER A 212 15.40 -3.63 1.35
CA SER A 212 15.43 -3.11 2.71
C SER A 212 16.76 -2.38 2.92
N VAL A 213 16.73 -1.06 2.71
CA VAL A 213 17.85 -0.13 3.01
C VAL A 213 17.87 0.32 4.47
N GLY A 214 16.79 0.03 5.21
CA GLY A 214 16.64 0.36 6.64
C GLY A 214 15.90 1.66 6.90
N LEU A 215 15.41 2.33 5.84
CA LEU A 215 14.66 3.59 5.93
C LEU A 215 13.33 3.44 6.68
N HIS A 216 12.58 2.38 6.39
CA HIS A 216 11.18 2.27 6.84
C HIS A 216 11.01 1.60 8.20
N GLY A 217 12.01 0.83 8.64
CA GLY A 217 11.92 -0.01 9.84
C GLY A 217 10.61 -0.81 9.85
N ALA A 218 9.90 -0.75 10.97
CA ALA A 218 8.64 -1.48 11.16
C ALA A 218 7.41 -0.84 10.49
N ASN A 219 7.47 0.43 10.07
CA ASN A 219 6.29 1.10 9.53
C ASN A 219 6.66 2.31 8.66
N ARG A 220 6.40 2.19 7.34
CA ARG A 220 6.65 3.28 6.38
C ARG A 220 5.82 4.52 6.72
N LEU A 221 6.46 5.68 6.85
CA LEU A 221 5.79 6.98 6.92
C LEU A 221 5.21 7.36 5.54
N GLY A 222 4.08 8.07 5.52
CA GLY A 222 3.44 8.53 4.28
C GLY A 222 4.41 9.27 3.35
N SER A 223 4.26 9.09 2.04
CA SER A 223 5.06 9.70 0.96
C SER A 223 6.55 9.34 0.88
N ASN A 224 7.15 8.74 1.92
CA ASN A 224 8.56 8.35 1.89
C ASN A 224 8.86 7.28 0.83
N SER A 225 7.89 6.41 0.46
CA SER A 225 8.09 5.39 -0.56
C SER A 225 8.41 5.97 -1.93
N LEU A 226 7.75 7.06 -2.34
CA LEU A 226 8.03 7.69 -3.64
C LEU A 226 9.36 8.45 -3.62
N ALA A 227 9.65 9.13 -2.51
CA ALA A 227 10.93 9.82 -2.33
C ALA A 227 12.11 8.83 -2.32
N GLU A 228 11.93 7.65 -1.73
CA GLU A 228 12.94 6.59 -1.71
C GLU A 228 13.38 6.19 -3.12
N LEU A 229 12.43 6.06 -4.06
CA LEU A 229 12.75 5.64 -5.43
C LEU A 229 13.79 6.55 -6.09
N VAL A 230 13.62 7.86 -5.97
CA VAL A 230 14.52 8.83 -6.62
C VAL A 230 15.80 9.05 -5.84
N VAL A 231 15.75 9.04 -4.51
CA VAL A 231 16.92 9.25 -3.65
C VAL A 231 17.85 8.04 -3.72
N PHE A 232 17.35 6.85 -3.42
CA PHE A 232 18.17 5.65 -3.42
C PHE A 232 18.38 5.10 -4.84
N GLY A 233 17.48 5.39 -5.79
CA GLY A 233 17.71 5.08 -7.20
C GLY A 233 18.96 5.76 -7.73
N ARG A 234 19.16 7.03 -7.38
CA ARG A 234 20.40 7.75 -7.66
C ARG A 234 21.61 7.09 -6.99
N LEU A 235 21.53 6.82 -5.68
CA LEU A 235 22.65 6.25 -4.92
C LEU A 235 23.07 4.87 -5.45
N ALA A 236 22.11 3.98 -5.68
CA ALA A 236 22.34 2.66 -6.24
C ALA A 236 22.91 2.74 -7.67
N GLY A 237 22.41 3.67 -8.49
CA GLY A 237 22.91 3.91 -9.84
C GLY A 237 24.37 4.38 -9.87
N GLU A 238 24.71 5.40 -9.07
CA GLU A 238 26.08 5.90 -8.93
C GLU A 238 27.02 4.80 -8.39
N GLY A 239 26.57 4.04 -7.38
CA GLY A 239 27.32 2.93 -6.80
C GLY A 239 27.58 1.80 -7.79
N ALA A 240 26.54 1.35 -8.50
CA ALA A 240 26.63 0.29 -9.49
C ALA A 240 27.54 0.67 -10.67
N ALA A 241 27.47 1.92 -11.14
CA ALA A 241 28.32 2.44 -12.20
C ALA A 241 29.79 2.48 -11.78
N LYS A 242 30.08 2.97 -10.55
CA LYS A 242 31.44 2.97 -10.01
C LYS A 242 32.00 1.55 -9.88
N ARG A 243 31.24 0.64 -9.29
CA ARG A 243 31.60 -0.78 -9.15
C ARG A 243 31.90 -1.42 -10.51
N ALA A 244 31.11 -1.10 -11.54
CA ALA A 244 31.33 -1.62 -12.89
C ALA A 244 32.62 -1.09 -13.56
N ALA A 245 33.13 0.08 -13.15
CA ALA A 245 34.39 0.61 -13.66
C ALA A 245 35.64 -0.02 -13.01
N GLU A 246 35.48 -0.66 -11.85
CA GLU A 246 36.58 -1.28 -11.09
C GLU A 246 36.90 -2.73 -11.51
N PHE A 247 36.05 -3.33 -12.33
CA PHE A 247 36.27 -4.66 -12.93
C PHE A 247 37.08 -4.60 -14.22
#